data_AF-Q120W5-F1
#
_entry.id   AF-Q120W5-F1
#
_cell.length_a   1.000
_cell.length_b   1.000
_cell.length_c   1.000
_cell.angle_alpha   90.00
_cell.angle_beta   90.00
_cell.angle_gamma   90.00
#
_symmetry.space_group_name_H-M   'P 1'
#
loop_
_entity.id
_entity.type
_entity.pdbx_description
1 polymer ?
#
loop_
_entity_poly.entity_id
_entity_poly.type
_entity_poly.pdbx_seq_one_letter_code
_entity_poly.pdbx_strand_id
1 'polypeptide(L)'
;MMKEVTISRVFTYNGIRLDDPNPALQPDAVREFYLPHYQELNTAVVEGPVTKDNVATYTFRRAAGAKGRGPMPSPLRTRLQAIARGEVVGSKQKPMDAGLIGNMEGVYGQLLNLARSKSVGRSLQVPREAFGFWG
;
A
#
# COMPACT_ATOMS: atom_id res chain seq x y z
N MET A 1 36.57 -10.07 -12.87
CA MET A 1 36.85 -8.78 -12.19
C MET A 1 35.52 -8.08 -11.98
N MET A 2 34.99 -8.08 -10.76
CA MET A 2 33.83 -7.24 -10.42
C MET A 2 34.33 -5.79 -10.35
N LYS A 3 33.83 -4.93 -11.24
CA LYS A 3 34.09 -3.49 -11.16
C LYS A 3 33.22 -2.95 -10.03
N GLU A 4 33.86 -2.49 -8.97
CA GLU A 4 33.19 -1.77 -7.90
C GLU A 4 32.73 -0.42 -8.47
N VAL A 5 31.44 -0.28 -8.71
CA VAL A 5 30.86 0.97 -9.20
C VAL A 5 30.59 1.84 -7.97
N THR A 6 31.49 2.77 -7.70
CA THR A 6 31.33 3.75 -6.62
C THR A 6 30.23 4.75 -7.00
N ILE A 7 29.03 4.57 -6.47
CA ILE A 7 27.91 5.49 -6.64
C ILE A 7 27.98 6.54 -5.53
N SER A 8 28.03 7.82 -5.91
CA SER A 8 28.00 8.91 -4.93
C SER A 8 26.57 9.12 -4.42
N ARG A 9 26.40 9.26 -3.11
CA ARG A 9 25.09 9.50 -2.50
C ARG A 9 24.95 10.97 -2.17
N VAL A 10 23.80 11.55 -2.50
CA VAL A 10 23.47 12.94 -2.17
C VAL A 10 22.14 12.96 -1.43
N PHE A 11 22.07 13.67 -0.32
CA PHE A 11 20.85 13.83 0.45
C PHE A 11 20.28 15.22 0.21
N THR A 12 18.95 15.31 0.12
CA THR A 12 18.25 16.56 -0.13
C THR A 12 17.11 16.71 0.85
N TYR A 13 16.97 17.90 1.42
CA TYR A 13 15.93 18.21 2.38
C TYR A 13 15.46 19.65 2.19
N ASN A 14 14.17 19.84 1.90
CA ASN A 14 13.57 21.16 1.70
C ASN A 14 14.34 22.07 0.71
N GLY A 15 14.89 21.48 -0.35
CA GLY A 15 15.71 22.18 -1.35
C GLY A 15 17.19 22.37 -0.98
N ILE A 16 17.59 22.03 0.24
CA ILE A 16 18.98 22.06 0.71
C ILE A 16 19.64 20.72 0.41
N ARG A 17 20.90 20.73 -0.03
CA ARG A 17 21.74 19.53 -0.12
C ARG A 17 22.42 19.28 1.21
N LEU A 18 22.34 18.05 1.69
CA LEU A 18 23.00 17.56 2.89
C LEU A 18 24.12 16.60 2.45
N ASP A 19 25.27 16.73 3.09
CA ASP A 19 26.41 15.85 2.86
C ASP A 19 26.15 14.46 3.43
N ASP A 20 26.86 13.46 2.91
CA ASP A 20 26.81 12.12 3.48
C ASP A 20 27.84 12.02 4.62
N PRO A 21 27.41 11.88 5.90
CA PRO A 21 28.34 11.81 7.01
C PRO A 21 29.17 10.53 6.99
N ASN A 22 28.64 9.44 6.41
CA ASN A 22 29.35 8.18 6.25
C ASN A 22 28.68 7.30 5.17
N PRO A 23 29.40 6.98 4.08
CA PRO A 23 28.91 6.13 2.99
C PRO A 23 28.44 4.73 3.41
N ALA A 24 28.91 4.22 4.56
CA ALA A 24 28.49 2.93 5.10
C ALA A 24 27.15 2.98 5.86
N LEU A 25 26.68 4.17 6.25
CA LEU A 25 25.41 4.33 6.94
C LEU A 25 24.23 4.15 6.00
N GLN A 26 23.14 3.59 6.51
CA GLN A 26 21.89 3.53 5.77
C GLN A 26 21.28 4.94 5.65
N PRO A 27 20.52 5.23 4.58
CA PRO A 27 19.84 6.52 4.41
C PRO A 27 19.00 6.97 5.61
N ASP A 28 18.33 6.04 6.31
CA ASP A 28 17.61 6.33 7.56
C ASP A 28 18.54 6.73 8.71
N ALA A 29 19.70 6.11 8.83
CA ALA A 29 20.70 6.48 9.84
C ALA A 29 21.33 7.85 9.53
N VAL A 30 21.48 8.19 8.23
CA VAL A 30 21.88 9.54 7.81
C VAL A 30 20.81 10.57 8.19
N ARG A 31 19.52 10.26 8.03
CA ARG A 31 18.42 11.12 8.53
C ARG A 31 18.54 11.33 10.04
N GLU A 32 18.80 10.25 10.79
CA GLU A 32 18.97 10.31 12.25
C GLU A 32 20.16 11.17 12.69
N PHE A 33 21.28 11.10 11.97
CA PHE A 33 22.45 11.96 12.19
C PHE A 33 22.11 13.45 12.11
N TYR A 34 21.17 13.82 11.23
CA TYR A 34 20.75 15.20 11.03
C TYR A 34 19.63 15.69 11.97
N LEU A 35 19.04 14.82 12.80
CA LEU A 35 17.97 15.19 13.73
C LEU A 35 18.33 16.31 14.73
N PRO A 36 19.54 16.36 15.32
CA PRO A 36 19.89 17.42 16.26
C PRO A 36 19.86 18.82 15.64
N HIS A 37 20.13 18.91 14.33
CA HIS A 37 20.17 20.15 13.56
C HIS A 37 18.82 20.49 12.93
N TYR A 38 18.05 19.46 12.56
CA TYR A 38 16.78 19.56 11.86
C TYR A 38 15.73 18.68 12.56
N GLN A 39 15.11 19.21 13.62
CA GLN A 39 14.14 18.46 14.43
C GLN A 39 12.92 17.99 13.62
N GLU A 40 12.57 18.73 12.58
CA GLU A 40 11.60 18.35 11.56
C GLU A 40 11.85 17.00 10.87
N LEU A 41 13.10 16.53 10.79
CA LEU A 41 13.46 15.26 10.17
C LEU A 41 12.96 14.06 10.98
N ASN A 42 12.56 14.28 12.24
CA ASN A 42 12.01 13.25 13.11
C ASN A 42 10.76 12.60 12.50
N THR A 43 9.95 13.40 11.81
CA THR A 43 8.74 12.94 11.11
C THR A 43 8.94 12.82 9.60
N ALA A 44 10.15 13.05 9.11
CA ALA A 44 10.43 12.98 7.68
C ALA A 44 10.61 11.53 7.23
N VAL A 45 10.09 11.21 6.06
CA VAL A 45 10.28 9.92 5.39
C VAL A 45 11.42 10.07 4.38
N VAL A 46 12.27 9.05 4.28
CA VAL A 46 13.31 8.98 3.25
C VAL A 46 12.69 8.47 1.95
N GLU A 47 12.79 9.26 0.88
CA GLU A 47 12.39 8.89 -0.48
C GLU A 47 13.61 8.74 -1.39
N GLY A 48 13.47 7.92 -2.43
CA GLY A 48 14.55 7.61 -3.37
C GLY A 48 15.20 6.25 -3.09
N PRO A 49 16.34 5.94 -3.74
CA PRO A 49 17.18 6.87 -4.48
C PRO A 49 16.69 7.15 -5.91
N VAL A 50 16.82 8.41 -6.32
CA VAL A 50 16.78 8.80 -7.75
C VAL A 50 18.22 8.80 -8.25
N THR A 51 18.60 7.78 -9.02
CA THR A 51 19.95 7.67 -9.58
C THR A 51 20.03 8.39 -10.91
N LYS A 52 20.90 9.41 -11.00
CA LYS A 52 21.20 10.12 -12.24
C LYS A 52 22.70 10.36 -12.32
N ASP A 53 23.32 10.08 -13.47
CA ASP A 53 24.75 10.35 -13.72
C ASP A 53 25.70 9.77 -12.64
N ASN A 54 25.46 8.52 -12.20
CA ASN A 54 26.18 7.85 -11.10
C ASN A 54 26.03 8.50 -9.70
N VAL A 55 25.02 9.34 -9.53
CA VAL A 55 24.66 9.96 -8.25
C VAL A 55 23.29 9.45 -7.79
N ALA A 56 23.25 8.76 -6.66
CA ALA A 56 22.02 8.34 -5.99
C ALA A 56 21.53 9.48 -5.08
N THR A 57 20.44 10.14 -5.48
CA THR A 57 19.85 11.23 -4.69
C THR A 57 18.72 10.71 -3.81
N TYR A 58 18.84 10.91 -2.50
CA TYR A 58 17.81 10.66 -1.51
C TYR A 58 17.16 11.97 -1.09
N THR A 59 15.85 11.94 -0.84
CA THR A 59 15.09 13.11 -0.43
C THR A 59 14.39 12.84 0.88
N PHE A 60 14.69 13.65 1.90
CA PHE A 60 13.93 13.65 3.14
C PHE A 60 12.68 14.50 2.93
N ARG A 61 11.51 13.85 2.93
CA ARG A 61 10.22 14.54 2.79
C ARG A 61 9.52 14.59 4.14
N ARG A 62 9.20 15.80 4.63
CA ARG A 62 8.33 15.94 5.81
C ARG A 62 7.04 15.17 5.58
N ALA A 63 6.60 14.37 6.54
CA ALA A 63 5.26 13.80 6.49
C ALA A 63 4.24 14.94 6.62
N ALA A 64 3.78 15.48 5.49
CA ALA A 64 2.60 16.32 5.48
C ALA A 64 1.45 15.41 5.92
N GLY A 65 0.97 15.60 7.17
CA GLY A 65 -0.17 14.87 7.69
C GLY A 65 -1.26 14.85 6.63
N ALA A 66 -1.86 13.69 6.37
CA ALA A 66 -2.93 13.52 5.39
C ALA A 66 -4.19 14.25 5.87
N LYS A 67 -4.16 15.57 5.93
CA LYS A 67 -5.29 16.40 6.33
C LYS A 67 -6.15 16.63 5.10
N GLY A 68 -7.23 15.85 5.02
CA GLY A 68 -8.38 16.12 4.17
C GLY A 68 -8.12 15.97 2.67
N ARG A 69 -8.24 14.74 2.16
CA ARG A 69 -8.82 14.62 0.81
C ARG A 69 -10.25 15.13 0.97
N GLY A 70 -10.56 16.30 0.39
CA GLY A 70 -11.92 16.81 0.26
C GLY A 70 -12.85 15.70 -0.28
N PRO A 71 -14.17 15.78 -0.06
CA PRO A 71 -15.08 14.66 -0.24
C PRO A 71 -14.89 14.05 -1.63
N MET A 72 -14.16 12.94 -1.71
CA MET A 72 -14.13 12.14 -2.91
C MET A 72 -15.57 11.69 -3.15
N PRO A 73 -16.08 11.77 -4.38
CA PRO A 73 -17.37 11.18 -4.70
C PRO A 73 -17.26 9.67 -4.44
N SER A 74 -17.71 9.25 -3.26
CA SER A 74 -17.85 7.85 -2.94
C SER A 74 -18.94 7.30 -3.87
N PRO A 75 -18.64 6.29 -4.71
CA PRO A 75 -19.64 5.69 -5.58
C PRO A 75 -20.82 5.13 -4.77
N LEU A 76 -20.61 4.79 -3.49
CA LEU A 76 -21.69 4.41 -2.57
C LEU A 76 -22.60 5.58 -2.20
N ARG A 77 -22.08 6.78 -1.94
CA ARG A 77 -22.91 7.97 -1.66
C ARG A 77 -23.78 8.34 -2.86
N THR A 78 -23.19 8.29 -4.06
CA THR A 78 -23.93 8.54 -5.30
C THR A 78 -25.02 7.48 -5.51
N ARG A 79 -24.72 6.20 -5.27
CA ARG A 79 -25.71 5.12 -5.35
C ARG A 79 -26.83 5.25 -4.32
N LEU A 80 -26.52 5.58 -3.08
CA LEU A 80 -27.53 5.79 -2.04
C LEU A 80 -28.44 6.98 -2.36
N GLN A 81 -27.88 8.08 -2.89
CA GLN A 81 -28.70 9.22 -3.33
C GLN A 81 -29.56 8.90 -4.56
N ALA A 82 -29.08 8.08 -5.49
CA ALA A 82 -29.86 7.64 -6.64
C ALA A 82 -31.03 6.73 -6.22
N ILE A 83 -30.78 5.81 -5.26
CA ILE A 83 -31.83 4.98 -4.66
C ILE A 83 -32.87 5.84 -3.93
N ALA A 84 -32.42 6.81 -3.13
CA ALA A 84 -33.31 7.73 -2.43
C ALA A 84 -34.14 8.61 -3.39
N ARG A 85 -33.63 8.88 -4.61
CA ARG A 85 -34.32 9.60 -5.68
C ARG A 85 -35.17 8.71 -6.59
N GLY A 86 -35.21 7.40 -6.35
CA GLY A 86 -36.00 6.46 -7.14
C GLY A 86 -35.36 6.04 -8.48
N GLU A 87 -34.12 6.44 -8.75
CA GLU A 87 -33.40 6.11 -9.98
C GLU A 87 -32.57 4.83 -9.78
N VAL A 88 -33.24 3.67 -9.79
CA VAL A 88 -32.56 2.37 -9.74
C VAL A 88 -32.17 1.96 -11.16
N VAL A 89 -30.94 2.30 -11.58
CA VAL A 89 -30.39 1.79 -12.84
C VAL A 89 -29.99 0.32 -12.64
N GLY A 90 -30.88 -0.58 -13.05
CA GLY A 90 -30.63 -2.01 -13.13
C GLY A 90 -29.39 -2.28 -13.98
N SER A 91 -28.30 -2.68 -13.31
CA SER A 91 -27.11 -3.14 -14.01
C SER A 91 -27.43 -4.52 -14.59
N LYS A 92 -27.39 -4.68 -15.93
CA LYS A 92 -27.42 -5.98 -16.60
C LYS A 92 -26.26 -6.83 -16.08
N GLN A 93 -26.48 -7.63 -15.04
CA GLN A 93 -25.57 -8.71 -14.68
C GLN A 93 -25.73 -9.79 -15.76
N LYS A 94 -24.63 -10.11 -16.43
CA LYS A 94 -24.53 -11.25 -17.36
C LYS A 94 -24.98 -12.51 -16.60
N PRO A 95 -25.87 -13.34 -17.16
CA PRO A 95 -26.30 -14.56 -16.46
C PRO A 95 -25.07 -15.40 -16.14
N MET A 96 -25.03 -15.91 -14.91
CA MET A 96 -23.98 -16.80 -14.43
C MET A 96 -23.86 -17.98 -15.39
N ASP A 97 -22.62 -18.35 -15.69
CA ASP A 97 -22.29 -19.39 -16.66
C ASP A 97 -23.03 -20.70 -16.32
N ALA A 98 -23.48 -21.40 -17.36
CA ALA A 98 -24.38 -22.55 -17.31
C ALA A 98 -23.71 -23.83 -16.75
N GLY A 99 -22.80 -23.71 -15.79
CA GLY A 99 -22.15 -24.82 -15.09
C GLY A 99 -22.98 -25.42 -13.95
N LEU A 100 -24.25 -25.01 -13.80
CA LEU A 100 -25.16 -25.47 -12.73
C LEU A 100 -26.02 -26.68 -13.09
N ILE A 101 -25.74 -27.35 -14.22
CA ILE A 101 -26.55 -28.48 -14.69
C ILE A 101 -25.73 -29.77 -14.57
N GLY A 102 -26.11 -30.59 -13.58
CA GLY A 102 -25.82 -32.02 -13.52
C GLY A 102 -24.45 -32.38 -12.95
N ASN A 103 -24.40 -32.66 -11.64
CA ASN A 103 -23.89 -33.92 -11.07
C ASN A 103 -23.76 -33.79 -9.54
N MET A 104 -24.08 -34.86 -8.82
CA MET A 104 -24.00 -35.03 -7.36
C MET A 104 -22.55 -34.99 -6.81
N GLU A 105 -21.59 -34.56 -7.63
CA GLU A 105 -20.20 -34.26 -7.27
C GLU A 105 -19.96 -32.73 -7.16
N GLY A 106 -21.00 -31.92 -7.35
CA GLY A 106 -20.93 -30.48 -7.25
C GLY A 106 -20.84 -29.97 -5.81
N VAL A 107 -21.12 -28.68 -5.63
CA VAL A 107 -20.99 -27.85 -4.41
C VAL A 107 -21.33 -28.57 -3.09
N TYR A 108 -22.32 -29.47 -3.06
CA TYR A 108 -22.65 -30.28 -1.88
C TYR A 108 -21.52 -31.23 -1.43
N GLY A 109 -20.78 -31.84 -2.37
CA GLY A 109 -19.60 -32.65 -2.07
C GLY A 109 -18.45 -31.82 -1.50
N GLN A 110 -18.26 -30.59 -1.98
CA GLN A 110 -17.31 -29.63 -1.39
C GLN A 110 -17.72 -29.22 0.03
N LEU A 111 -19.01 -28.96 0.26
CA LEU A 111 -19.52 -28.62 1.59
C LEU A 111 -19.42 -29.80 2.57
N LEU A 112 -19.69 -31.03 2.13
CA LEU A 112 -19.56 -32.24 2.96
C LEU A 112 -18.11 -32.56 3.31
N ASN A 113 -17.17 -32.39 2.36
CA ASN A 113 -15.74 -32.53 2.63
C ASN A 113 -15.23 -31.45 3.59
N LEU A 114 -15.76 -30.22 3.50
CA LEU A 114 -15.43 -29.15 4.43
C LEU A 114 -15.95 -29.43 5.85
N ALA A 115 -17.19 -29.94 5.95
CA ALA A 115 -17.81 -30.27 7.25
C ALA A 115 -17.18 -31.50 7.93
N ARG A 116 -16.69 -32.48 7.15
CA ARG A 116 -16.04 -33.69 7.67
C ARG A 116 -14.54 -33.50 7.94
N SER A 117 -13.91 -32.49 7.34
CA SER A 117 -12.50 -32.18 7.56
C SER A 117 -12.26 -31.74 9.01
N LYS A 118 -11.62 -32.62 9.80
CA LYS A 118 -11.07 -32.31 11.14
C LYS A 118 -9.81 -31.42 11.06
N SER A 119 -9.77 -30.45 10.16
CA SER A 119 -8.72 -29.42 10.15
C SER A 119 -9.09 -28.29 11.10
N VAL A 120 -9.27 -28.62 12.39
CA VAL A 120 -9.18 -27.62 13.45
C VAL A 120 -7.71 -27.25 13.56
N GLY A 121 -7.33 -26.07 13.07
CA GLY A 121 -5.95 -25.58 13.13
C GLY A 121 -5.40 -24.91 11.88
N ARG A 122 -6.18 -24.77 10.80
CA ARG A 122 -5.79 -23.85 9.70
C ARG A 122 -6.44 -22.50 9.91
N SER A 123 -5.62 -21.49 10.15
CA SER A 123 -6.02 -20.09 10.11
C SER A 123 -6.68 -19.77 8.77
N LEU A 124 -7.92 -19.28 8.81
CA LEU A 124 -8.58 -18.67 7.65
C LEU A 124 -7.72 -17.49 7.20
N GLN A 125 -7.16 -17.56 5.99
CA GLN A 125 -6.46 -16.43 5.38
C GLN A 125 -7.49 -15.38 5.00
N VAL A 126 -7.67 -14.40 5.88
CA VAL A 126 -8.40 -13.18 5.57
C VAL A 126 -7.51 -12.28 4.70
N PRO A 127 -7.98 -11.78 3.55
CA PRO A 127 -7.22 -10.85 2.74
C PRO A 127 -6.97 -9.57 3.54
N ARG A 128 -5.73 -9.11 3.44
CA ARG A 128 -5.14 -8.10 4.33
C ARG A 128 -5.71 -6.70 4.10
N GLU A 129 -6.59 -6.54 3.11
CA GLU A 129 -7.32 -5.30 2.79
C GLU A 129 -8.63 -5.13 3.61
N ALA A 130 -9.07 -6.14 4.38
CA ALA A 130 -10.34 -6.10 5.10
C ALA A 130 -10.32 -5.31 6.44
N PHE A 131 -9.17 -4.89 6.95
CA PHE A 131 -9.04 -4.23 8.26
C PHE A 131 -8.20 -2.94 8.20
N GLY A 132 -8.52 -2.04 7.28
CA GLY A 132 -7.97 -0.70 7.32
C GLY A 132 -8.53 0.10 8.49
N PHE A 133 -7.91 0.09 9.68
CA PHE A 133 -8.13 0.99 10.83
C PHE A 133 -6.89 0.88 11.75
N TRP A 134 -6.12 1.92 12.11
CA TRP A 134 -6.40 3.12 12.92
C TRP A 134 -7.13 2.82 14.24
N GLY A 135 -6.40 2.92 15.35
CA GLY A 135 -6.88 2.82 16.72
C GLY A 135 -5.87 2.14 17.61
#